data_AF-A0A2G2ZNG6-F1
#
_entry.id   AF-A0A2G2ZNG6-F1
#
_cell.length_a   1.000
_cell.length_b   1.000
_cell.length_c   1.000
_cell.angle_alpha   90.00
_cell.angle_beta   90.00
_cell.angle_gamma   90.00
#
_symmetry.space_group_name_H-M   'P 1'
#
loop_
_entity.id
_entity.type
_entity.pdbx_description
1 polymer ?
#
loop_
_entity_poly.entity_id
_entity_poly.type
_entity_poly.pdbx_seq_one_letter_code
_entity_poly.pdbx_strand_id
1 'polypeptide(L)'
;MLVSLLPVFQKPEYRSLRAGLFFGMDISGVAPILHKLVLYWNQPEALHTTSYEVLMGVFYGVGALVYALRVPERWMPGKFDIAGHSHNLFHVLVVAGAYTHYRAGLIYLKWRDQQGC
;
A
#
# COMPACT_ATOMS: atom_id res chain seq x y z
N MET A 1 -13.36 5.52 6.06
CA MET A 1 -14.10 4.25 6.31
C MET A 1 -15.62 4.41 6.34
N LEU A 2 -16.19 5.48 6.93
CA LEU A 2 -17.65 5.67 6.99
C LEU A 2 -18.35 5.63 5.62
N VAL A 3 -17.73 6.21 4.60
CA VAL A 3 -18.26 6.23 3.22
C VAL A 3 -18.38 4.82 2.62
N SER A 4 -17.45 3.91 2.92
CA SER A 4 -17.44 2.54 2.39
C SER A 4 -18.49 1.64 3.05
N LEU A 5 -19.02 2.02 4.21
CA LEU A 5 -20.06 1.30 4.95
C LEU A 5 -21.46 1.64 4.45
N LEU A 6 -21.61 2.70 3.66
CA LEU A 6 -22.90 3.07 3.07
C LEU A 6 -23.28 2.05 1.98
N PRO A 7 -24.48 1.44 2.05
CA PRO A 7 -24.89 0.40 1.09
C PRO A 7 -24.96 0.90 -0.36
N VAL A 8 -25.21 2.21 -0.56
CA VAL A 8 -25.16 2.84 -1.89
C VAL A 8 -23.76 2.72 -2.52
N PHE A 9 -22.71 2.82 -1.71
CA PHE A 9 -21.32 2.73 -2.16
C PHE A 9 -20.88 1.30 -2.46
N GLN A 10 -21.70 0.26 -2.22
CA GLN A 10 -21.37 -1.12 -2.60
C GLN A 10 -21.77 -1.48 -4.03
N LYS A 11 -22.62 -0.66 -4.67
CA LYS A 11 -23.04 -0.90 -6.06
C LYS A 11 -21.85 -0.92 -7.03
N PRO A 12 -21.95 -1.67 -8.16
CA PRO A 12 -20.90 -1.71 -9.18
C PRO A 12 -20.55 -0.33 -9.76
N GLU A 13 -21.54 0.56 -9.83
CA GLU A 13 -21.46 1.93 -10.33
C GLU A 13 -20.42 2.79 -9.58
N TYR A 14 -20.24 2.57 -8.29
CA TYR A 14 -19.30 3.34 -7.46
C TYR A 14 -17.90 2.72 -7.36
N ARG A 15 -17.60 1.69 -8.17
CA ARG A 15 -16.28 1.02 -8.15
C ARG A 15 -15.13 2.01 -8.38
N SER A 16 -15.27 2.92 -9.33
CA SER A 16 -14.25 3.95 -9.63
C SER A 16 -14.09 4.97 -8.51
N LEU A 17 -15.20 5.37 -7.86
CA LEU A 17 -15.16 6.30 -6.73
C LEU A 17 -14.47 5.68 -5.50
N ARG A 18 -14.75 4.40 -5.21
CA ARG A 18 -14.02 3.66 -4.16
C ARG A 18 -12.53 3.56 -4.46
N ALA A 19 -12.17 3.21 -5.70
CA ALA A 19 -10.76 3.14 -6.11
C ALA A 19 -10.05 4.50 -5.96
N GLY A 20 -10.71 5.59 -6.38
CA GLY A 20 -10.19 6.95 -6.21
C GLY A 20 -10.02 7.36 -4.75
N LEU A 21 -10.96 6.99 -3.87
CA LEU A 21 -10.86 7.22 -2.43
C LEU A 21 -9.64 6.52 -1.81
N PHE A 22 -9.44 5.24 -2.12
CA PHE A 22 -8.28 4.49 -1.61
C PHE A 22 -6.97 5.03 -2.17
N PHE A 23 -6.93 5.38 -3.47
CA PHE A 23 -5.76 5.97 -4.09
C PHE A 23 -5.41 7.35 -3.51
N GLY A 24 -6.42 8.19 -3.24
CA GLY A 24 -6.21 9.47 -2.58
C GLY A 24 -5.67 9.32 -1.15
N MET A 25 -6.12 8.28 -0.44
CA MET A 25 -5.59 7.93 0.88
C MET A 25 -4.12 7.51 0.79
N ASP A 26 -3.74 6.70 -0.19
CA ASP A 26 -2.34 6.30 -0.41
C ASP A 26 -1.45 7.49 -0.76
N ILE A 27 -1.89 8.37 -1.67
CA ILE A 27 -1.13 9.58 -2.06
C ILE A 27 -0.94 10.53 -0.87
N SER A 28 -1.90 10.59 0.06
CA SER A 28 -1.77 11.47 1.22
C SER A 28 -0.54 11.14 2.08
N GLY A 29 -0.01 9.92 2.00
CA GLY A 29 1.23 9.50 2.65
C GLY A 29 2.50 10.17 2.11
N VAL A 30 2.48 10.75 0.90
CA VAL A 30 3.66 11.43 0.34
C VAL A 30 4.03 12.69 1.15
N ALA A 31 3.04 13.46 1.59
CA ALA A 31 3.27 14.68 2.35
C ALA A 31 4.05 14.46 3.67
N PRO A 32 3.66 13.53 4.57
CA PRO A 32 4.42 13.29 5.80
C PRO A 32 5.80 12.68 5.53
N ILE A 33 5.98 11.88 4.47
CA ILE A 33 7.30 11.35 4.08
C ILE A 33 8.24 12.48 3.67
N LEU A 34 7.76 13.40 2.82
CA LEU A 34 8.53 14.57 2.41
C LEU A 34 8.86 15.46 3.61
N HIS A 35 7.89 15.73 4.48
CA HIS A 35 8.10 16.51 5.69
C HIS A 35 9.19 15.90 6.59
N LYS A 36 9.13 14.58 6.82
CA LYS A 36 10.16 13.84 7.56
C LYS A 36 11.54 13.99 6.94
N LEU A 37 11.65 13.82 5.61
CA LEU A 37 12.93 13.95 4.92
C LEU A 37 13.49 15.37 5.02
N VAL A 38 12.67 16.40 4.84
CA VAL A 38 13.12 17.80 4.99
C VAL A 38 13.74 18.05 6.37
N LEU A 39 13.12 17.53 7.43
CA LEU A 39 13.58 17.75 8.81
C LEU A 39 14.76 16.86 9.21
N TYR A 40 14.80 15.61 8.73
CA TYR A 40 15.69 14.57 9.27
C TYR A 40 16.51 13.85 8.20
N TRP A 41 16.74 14.42 7.02
CA TRP A 41 17.50 13.77 5.94
C TRP A 41 18.90 13.29 6.34
N ASN A 42 19.53 13.96 7.31
CA ASN A 42 20.84 13.58 7.87
C ASN A 42 20.78 12.37 8.81
N GLN A 43 19.59 11.94 9.24
CA GLN A 43 19.41 10.80 10.12
C GLN A 43 19.24 9.52 9.28
N PRO A 44 20.07 8.49 9.50
CA PRO A 44 19.99 7.25 8.72
C PRO A 44 18.65 6.53 8.89
N GLU A 45 18.01 6.66 10.06
CA GLU A 45 16.69 6.09 10.35
C GLU A 45 15.60 6.71 9.46
N ALA A 46 15.69 8.01 9.16
CA ALA A 46 14.72 8.69 8.30
C ALA A 46 14.81 8.19 6.85
N LEU A 47 16.02 7.96 6.33
CA LEU A 47 16.23 7.40 5.00
C LEU A 47 15.82 5.92 4.92
N HIS A 48 16.17 5.14 5.94
CA HIS A 48 15.86 3.72 5.99
C HIS A 48 14.35 3.46 6.16
N THR A 49 13.64 4.24 6.97
CA THR A 49 12.17 4.16 7.04
C THR A 49 11.52 4.59 5.73
N THR A 50 12.05 5.62 5.07
CA THR A 50 11.57 6.07 3.74
C THR A 50 11.69 4.97 2.70
N SER A 51 12.79 4.20 2.68
CA SER A 51 12.94 3.12 1.71
C SER A 51 11.89 2.02 1.89
N TYR A 52 11.53 1.68 3.15
CA TYR A 52 10.43 0.76 3.43
C TYR A 52 9.05 1.32 3.03
N GLU A 53 8.82 2.63 3.22
CA GLU A 53 7.57 3.29 2.81
C GLU A 53 7.44 3.34 1.28
N VAL A 54 8.53 3.61 0.56
CA VAL A 54 8.56 3.54 -0.91
C VAL A 54 8.31 2.10 -1.37
N LEU A 55 8.94 1.11 -0.73
CA LEU A 55 8.73 -0.30 -1.06
C LEU A 55 7.29 -0.75 -0.80
N MET A 56 6.67 -0.28 0.29
CA MET A 56 5.23 -0.48 0.54
C MET A 56 4.39 0.09 -0.60
N GLY A 57 4.67 1.33 -1.02
CA GLY A 57 3.98 1.99 -2.15
C GLY A 57 4.14 1.21 -3.46
N VAL A 58 5.32 0.64 -3.72
CA VAL A 58 5.55 -0.22 -4.89
C VAL A 58 4.70 -1.49 -4.81
N PHE A 59 4.64 -2.17 -3.66
CA PHE A 59 3.80 -3.36 -3.50
C PHE A 59 2.32 -3.07 -3.72
N TYR A 60 1.80 -1.98 -3.13
CA TYR A 60 0.41 -1.58 -3.35
C TYR A 60 0.14 -1.17 -4.80
N GLY A 61 1.04 -0.40 -5.42
CA GLY A 61 0.92 0.02 -6.82
C GLY A 61 0.93 -1.16 -7.79
N VAL A 62 1.89 -2.09 -7.64
CA VAL A 62 1.96 -3.30 -8.44
C VAL A 62 0.73 -4.19 -8.19
N GLY A 63 0.31 -4.35 -6.94
CA GLY A 63 -0.90 -5.11 -6.60
C GLY A 63 -2.14 -4.54 -7.28
N ALA A 64 -2.33 -3.22 -7.19
CA ALA A 64 -3.44 -2.53 -7.84
C ALA A 64 -3.41 -2.71 -9.37
N LEU A 65 -2.22 -2.63 -9.98
CA LEU A 65 -2.05 -2.84 -11.42
C LEU A 65 -2.38 -4.28 -11.83
N VAL A 66 -1.86 -5.26 -11.10
CA VAL A 66 -2.12 -6.69 -11.33
C VAL A 66 -3.62 -6.99 -11.24
N TYR A 67 -4.28 -6.47 -10.20
CA TYR A 67 -5.72 -6.58 -10.01
C TYR A 67 -6.54 -5.90 -11.13
N ALA A 68 -6.17 -4.67 -11.49
CA ALA A 68 -6.88 -3.91 -12.52
C ALA A 68 -6.76 -4.53 -13.91
N LEU A 69 -5.56 -5.02 -14.26
CA LEU A 69 -5.29 -5.63 -15.56
C LEU A 69 -5.75 -7.09 -15.68
N ARG A 70 -6.14 -7.72 -14.57
CA ARG A 70 -6.54 -9.13 -14.48
C ARG A 70 -5.45 -10.08 -15.00
N VAL A 71 -4.21 -9.80 -14.64
CA VAL A 71 -3.04 -10.60 -15.01
C VAL A 71 -2.71 -11.54 -13.85
N PRO A 72 -2.39 -12.83 -14.08
CA PRO A 72 -2.13 -13.49 -15.37
C PRO A 72 -3.34 -14.17 -16.03
N GLU A 73 -4.53 -14.18 -15.42
CA GLU A 73 -5.69 -14.91 -15.94
C GLU A 73 -6.17 -14.41 -17.31
N ARG A 74 -5.92 -13.14 -17.63
CA ARG A 74 -6.15 -12.56 -18.96
C ARG A 74 -5.31 -13.24 -20.05
N TRP A 75 -4.11 -13.73 -19.72
CA TRP A 75 -3.19 -14.33 -20.68
C TRP A 75 -3.41 -15.83 -20.85
N MET A 76 -3.88 -16.52 -19.80
CA MET A 76 -4.17 -17.95 -19.85
C MET A 76 -5.53 -18.24 -19.19
N PRO A 77 -6.64 -18.02 -19.91
CA PRO A 77 -7.97 -18.33 -19.42
C PRO A 77 -8.07 -19.82 -19.01
N GLY A 78 -8.69 -20.10 -17.86
CA GLY A 78 -8.90 -21.46 -17.35
C GLY A 78 -7.73 -22.07 -16.56
N LYS A 79 -6.55 -21.45 -16.55
CA LYS A 79 -5.39 -21.98 -15.79
C LYS A 79 -5.30 -21.48 -14.35
N PHE A 80 -5.92 -20.34 -14.04
CA PHE A 80 -5.79 -19.67 -12.75
C PHE A 80 -7.12 -19.62 -11.98
N ASP A 81 -8.07 -20.48 -12.32
CA ASP A 81 -9.44 -20.41 -11.78
C ASP A 81 -9.51 -20.71 -10.27
N ILE A 82 -8.55 -21.45 -9.72
CA ILE A 82 -8.48 -21.83 -8.30
C ILE A 82 -7.41 -21.03 -7.54
N ALA A 83 -6.23 -20.83 -8.13
CA ALA A 83 -5.09 -20.17 -7.48
C ALA A 83 -4.24 -19.39 -8.48
N GLY A 84 -3.53 -18.37 -8.01
CA GLY A 84 -2.62 -17.56 -8.81
C GLY A 84 -3.28 -16.51 -9.72
N HIS A 85 -4.60 -16.34 -9.67
CA HIS A 85 -5.28 -15.23 -10.35
C HIS A 85 -4.95 -13.87 -9.71
N SER A 86 -5.18 -12.80 -10.45
CA SER A 86 -4.84 -11.42 -10.08
C SER A 86 -5.29 -11.02 -8.67
N HIS A 87 -6.49 -11.44 -8.24
CA HIS A 87 -7.00 -11.14 -6.91
C HIS A 87 -6.20 -11.84 -5.78
N ASN A 88 -5.74 -13.07 -5.97
CA ASN A 88 -4.87 -13.73 -5.00
C ASN A 88 -3.49 -13.06 -4.94
N LEU A 89 -2.94 -12.72 -6.11
CA LEU A 89 -1.66 -11.99 -6.18
C LEU A 89 -1.76 -10.60 -5.55
N PHE A 90 -2.89 -9.91 -5.74
CA PHE A 90 -3.20 -8.65 -5.09
C PHE A 90 -3.15 -8.78 -3.57
N HIS A 91 -3.83 -9.77 -2.99
CA HIS A 91 -3.79 -10.00 -1.54
C HIS A 91 -2.38 -10.30 -1.03
N VAL A 92 -1.60 -11.12 -1.74
CA VAL A 92 -0.20 -11.40 -1.38
C VAL A 92 0.64 -10.11 -1.36
N LEU A 93 0.48 -9.25 -2.37
CA LEU A 93 1.19 -7.97 -2.44
C LEU A 93 0.73 -6.98 -1.37
N VAL A 94 -0.57 -6.97 -1.02
CA VAL A 94 -1.08 -6.17 0.10
C VAL A 94 -0.46 -6.62 1.43
N VAL A 95 -0.36 -7.93 1.68
CA VAL A 95 0.31 -8.46 2.88
C VAL A 95 1.80 -8.10 2.89
N ALA A 96 2.48 -8.18 1.76
CA ALA A 96 3.89 -7.78 1.65
C ALA A 96 4.09 -6.28 1.95
N GLY A 97 3.22 -5.41 1.43
CA GLY A 97 3.21 -3.98 1.74
C GLY A 97 2.95 -3.69 3.22
N ALA A 98 1.98 -4.38 3.83
CA ALA A 98 1.72 -4.25 5.27
C ALA A 98 2.94 -4.68 6.10
N TYR A 99 3.64 -5.74 5.69
CA TYR A 99 4.85 -6.21 6.36
C TYR A 99 6.01 -5.21 6.25
N THR A 100 6.24 -4.60 5.07
CA THR A 100 7.28 -3.56 4.95
C THR A 100 6.95 -2.32 5.77
N HIS A 101 5.67 -1.94 5.83
CA HIS A 101 5.22 -0.86 6.71
C HIS A 101 5.45 -1.19 8.19
N TYR A 102 5.14 -2.41 8.62
CA TYR A 102 5.44 -2.89 9.97
C TYR A 102 6.94 -2.81 10.31
N ARG A 103 7.81 -3.20 9.37
CA ARG A 103 9.27 -3.06 9.53
C ARG A 103 9.72 -1.61 9.72
N ALA A 104 9.14 -0.67 8.96
CA ALA A 104 9.38 0.76 9.18
C ALA A 104 8.94 1.19 10.59
N GLY A 105 7.76 0.74 11.03
CA GLY A 105 7.24 0.97 12.38
C GLY A 105 8.19 0.52 13.50
N LEU A 106 8.79 -0.66 13.36
CA LEU A 106 9.78 -1.15 14.34
C LEU A 106 11.03 -0.26 14.38
N ILE A 107 11.47 0.28 13.24
CA ILE A 107 12.61 1.20 13.19
C ILE A 107 12.23 2.53 13.84
N TYR A 108 11.03 3.06 13.60
CA TYR A 108 10.53 4.24 14.28
C TYR A 108 10.48 4.07 15.80
N LEU A 109 9.98 2.92 16.28
CA LEU A 109 9.95 2.61 17.71
C LEU A 109 11.36 2.59 18.30
N LYS A 110 12.29 1.89 17.63
CA LYS A 110 13.70 1.85 18.07
C LYS A 110 14.35 3.24 18.07
N TRP A 111 14.11 4.04 17.03
CA TRP A 111 14.65 5.39 16.93
C TRP A 111 14.13 6.29 18.05
N ARG A 112 12.82 6.20 18.34
CA ARG A 112 12.20 6.91 19.47
C ARG A 112 12.81 6.49 20.81
N ASP A 113 12.97 5.18 21.03
CA ASP A 113 13.50 4.66 22.29
C ASP A 113 14.98 5.05 22.50
N GLN A 114 15.74 5.25 21.42
CA GLN A 114 17.14 5.73 21.47
C GLN A 114 17.26 7.23 21.69
N GLN A 115 16.33 8.02 21.15
CA GLN A 115 16.36 9.48 21.26
C GLN A 115 15.86 9.93 22.65
N GLY A 116 15.02 9.13 23.32
CA GLY A 116 14.51 9.43 24.66
C GLY A 116 13.64 10.68 24.73
N CYS A 117 12.85 10.80 25.79
CA CYS A 117 12.35 12.11 26.26
C CYS A 117 13.45 12.79 27.08
#